data_AF-A0A4D6IFI1-F1
#
_entry.id   AF-A0A4D6IFI1-F1
#
_cell.length_a   1.000
_cell.length_b   1.000
_cell.length_c   1.000
_cell.angle_alpha   90.00
_cell.angle_beta   90.00
_cell.angle_gamma   90.00
#
_symmetry.space_group_name_H-M   'P 1'
#
loop_
_entity.id
_entity.type
_entity.pdbx_description
1 polymer ?
#
loop_
_entity_poly.entity_id
_entity_poly.type
_entity_poly.pdbx_seq_one_letter_code
_entity_poly.pdbx_strand_id
1 'polypeptide(L)'
;MKKELEFLEATKRKYGLEVNFDEPKPPTKGFVDLFNSASSPSATLLEGMVVLWAIEILFYNSCSYAATFIARTTPIPQQNSYMFPSYFLPSGTPATSYGGQTTPKNSHTTALREAVIENWKSENFGRFVDACRSIVDELAMAQTTGNGRTELTACERVFKQAIWLWGQIFPEVISMEQLENLNNGQNNRDTEVNGAMNRNGAAEKPVGVEDEDEAQASVD
;
A
#
# COMPACT_ATOMS: atom_id res chain seq x y z
N MET A 1 -9.77 -8.47 20.25
CA MET A 1 -10.35 -8.27 18.91
C MET A 1 -11.45 -7.20 18.84
N LYS A 2 -12.49 -7.21 19.71
CA LYS A 2 -13.56 -6.18 19.67
C LYS A 2 -13.05 -4.73 19.74
N LYS A 3 -12.10 -4.45 20.63
CA LYS A 3 -11.50 -3.12 20.78
C LYS A 3 -10.82 -2.60 19.51
N GLU A 4 -10.09 -3.45 18.79
CA GLU A 4 -9.42 -3.05 17.54
C GLU A 4 -10.44 -2.78 16.42
N LEU A 5 -11.51 -3.59 16.35
CA LEU A 5 -12.58 -3.36 15.36
C LEU A 5 -13.31 -2.04 15.65
N GLU A 6 -13.64 -1.79 16.92
CA GLU A 6 -14.22 -0.53 17.37
C GLU A 6 -13.29 0.66 17.07
N PHE A 7 -11.99 0.50 17.28
CA PHE A 7 -10.98 1.51 16.94
C PHE A 7 -10.95 1.80 15.43
N LEU A 8 -10.95 0.76 14.59
CA LEU A 8 -10.94 0.91 13.14
C LEU A 8 -12.23 1.57 12.64
N GLU A 9 -13.39 1.20 13.18
CA GLU A 9 -14.66 1.84 12.85
C GLU A 9 -14.71 3.31 13.29
N ALA A 10 -14.20 3.62 14.49
CA ALA A 10 -14.09 4.98 14.99
C ALA A 10 -13.15 5.83 14.12
N THR A 11 -12.01 5.26 13.71
CA THR A 11 -11.04 5.91 12.83
C THR A 11 -11.63 6.16 11.44
N LYS A 12 -12.33 5.16 10.88
CA LYS A 12 -13.06 5.30 9.61
C LYS A 12 -14.04 6.47 9.66
N ARG A 13 -14.83 6.57 10.74
CA ARG A 13 -15.80 7.65 10.93
C ARG A 13 -15.13 9.02 11.11
N LYS A 14 -14.06 9.08 11.92
CA LYS A 14 -13.35 10.32 12.24
C LYS A 14 -12.69 10.95 11.01
N TYR A 15 -12.06 10.14 10.17
CA TYR A 15 -11.30 10.62 9.01
C TYR A 15 -12.08 10.50 7.68
N GLY A 16 -13.34 10.05 7.73
CA GLY A 16 -14.17 9.88 6.53
C GLY A 16 -13.58 8.89 5.52
N LEU A 17 -13.03 7.77 6.01
CA LEU A 17 -12.34 6.81 5.15
C LEU A 17 -13.35 5.96 4.36
N GLU A 18 -13.15 5.90 3.05
CA GLU A 18 -13.88 4.98 2.20
C GLU A 18 -13.15 3.62 2.21
N VAL A 19 -13.87 2.57 2.60
CA VAL A 19 -13.34 1.20 2.60
C VAL A 19 -14.21 0.41 1.65
N ASN A 20 -13.67 0.10 0.48
CA ASN A 20 -14.32 -0.75 -0.51
C ASN A 20 -14.24 -2.21 -0.06
N PHE A 21 -15.30 -2.97 -0.35
CA PHE A 21 -15.36 -4.42 -0.08
C PHE A 21 -14.81 -5.21 -1.28
N ASP A 22 -13.64 -4.79 -1.78
CA ASP A 22 -12.99 -5.48 -2.88
C ASP A 22 -12.49 -6.87 -2.44
N GLU A 23 -12.31 -7.76 -3.41
CA GLU A 23 -11.77 -9.09 -3.12
C GLU A 23 -10.39 -8.96 -2.43
N PRO A 24 -10.14 -9.70 -1.33
CA PRO A 24 -8.88 -9.60 -0.61
C PRO A 24 -7.70 -9.88 -1.54
N LYS A 25 -6.68 -9.04 -1.47
CA LYS A 25 -5.46 -9.22 -2.26
C LYS A 25 -4.84 -10.60 -1.96
N PRO A 26 -4.13 -11.22 -2.92
CA PRO A 26 -3.53 -12.54 -2.72
C PRO A 26 -2.68 -12.68 -1.44
N PRO A 27 -1.86 -11.69 -1.03
CA PRO A 27 -1.12 -11.77 0.24
C PRO A 27 -2.02 -11.81 1.47
N THR A 28 -3.13 -11.05 1.47
CA THR A 28 -4.12 -11.05 2.55
C THR A 28 -4.80 -12.41 2.66
N LYS A 29 -5.17 -13.01 1.52
CA LYS A 29 -5.70 -14.38 1.48
C LYS A 29 -4.67 -15.39 2.00
N GLY A 30 -3.40 -15.23 1.63
CA GLY A 30 -2.32 -16.07 2.13
C GLY A 30 -2.15 -16.01 3.65
N PHE A 31 -2.33 -14.84 4.27
CA PHE A 31 -2.36 -14.74 5.74
C PHE A 31 -3.55 -15.44 6.36
N VAL A 32 -4.75 -15.34 5.77
CA VAL A 32 -5.94 -16.06 6.22
C VAL A 32 -5.71 -17.57 6.15
N ASP A 33 -5.14 -18.06 5.05
CA ASP A 33 -4.81 -19.48 4.88
C ASP A 33 -3.73 -19.93 5.89
N LEU A 34 -2.72 -19.10 6.16
CA LEU A 34 -1.72 -19.36 7.18
C LEU A 34 -2.36 -19.47 8.57
N PHE A 35 -3.25 -18.55 8.95
CA PHE A 35 -3.98 -18.62 10.22
C PHE A 35 -4.88 -19.86 10.32
N ASN A 36 -5.58 -20.21 9.24
CA ASN A 36 -6.42 -21.42 9.20
C ASN A 36 -5.57 -22.68 9.35
N SER A 37 -4.40 -22.73 8.71
CA SER A 37 -3.49 -23.87 8.82
C SER A 37 -2.90 -23.99 10.24
N ALA A 38 -2.47 -22.88 10.84
CA ALA A 38 -1.85 -22.83 12.16
C ALA A 38 -2.85 -23.05 13.32
N SER A 39 -4.15 -22.83 13.07
CA SER A 39 -5.24 -23.14 14.01
C SER A 39 -5.87 -24.53 13.78
N SER A 40 -5.42 -25.26 12.77
CA SER A 40 -5.92 -26.60 12.49
C SER A 40 -5.47 -27.59 13.58
N PRO A 41 -6.27 -28.65 13.87
CA PRO A 41 -5.87 -29.69 14.82
C PRO A 41 -4.58 -30.45 14.43
N SER A 42 -4.11 -30.29 13.19
CA SER A 42 -2.89 -30.89 12.69
C SER A 42 -1.63 -30.06 12.97
N ALA A 43 -1.78 -28.78 13.33
CA ALA A 43 -0.68 -27.92 13.73
C ALA A 43 -0.39 -28.04 15.23
N THR A 44 0.86 -27.80 15.62
CA THR A 44 1.21 -27.77 17.05
C THR A 44 0.82 -26.44 17.68
N LEU A 45 0.60 -26.43 19.00
CA LEU A 45 0.33 -25.19 19.73
C LEU A 45 1.48 -24.18 19.56
N LEU A 46 2.73 -24.66 19.57
CA LEU A 46 3.90 -23.81 19.37
C LEU A 46 3.90 -23.18 17.97
N GLU A 47 3.56 -23.93 16.92
CA GLU A 47 3.44 -23.40 15.54
C GLU A 47 2.40 -22.27 15.47
N GLY A 48 1.23 -22.46 16.08
CA GLY A 48 0.19 -21.44 16.18
C GLY A 48 0.64 -20.18 16.95
N MET A 49 1.30 -20.37 18.09
CA MET A 49 1.82 -19.26 18.89
C MET A 49 2.95 -18.49 18.20
N VAL A 50 3.79 -19.17 17.43
CA VAL A 50 4.82 -18.52 16.60
C VAL A 50 4.18 -17.67 15.51
N VAL A 51 3.15 -18.15 14.81
CA VAL A 51 2.42 -17.35 13.81
C VAL A 51 1.80 -16.11 14.43
N LEU A 52 1.15 -16.25 15.60
CA LEU A 52 0.58 -15.13 16.34
C LEU A 52 1.66 -14.11 16.67
N TRP A 53 2.72 -14.51 17.37
CA TRP A 53 3.81 -13.61 17.74
C TRP A 53 4.45 -12.95 16.51
N ALA A 54 4.71 -13.72 15.44
CA ALA A 54 5.33 -13.22 14.22
C ALA A 54 4.55 -12.05 13.61
N ILE A 55 3.23 -12.13 13.56
CA ILE A 55 2.41 -11.09 12.95
C ILE A 55 2.35 -9.86 13.85
N GLU A 56 2.24 -10.04 15.16
CA GLU A 56 2.21 -8.92 16.11
C GLU A 56 3.55 -8.16 16.10
N ILE A 57 4.68 -8.87 16.08
CA ILE A 57 6.00 -8.22 15.99
C ILE A 57 6.23 -7.53 14.64
N LEU A 58 5.70 -8.08 13.54
CA LEU A 58 5.76 -7.45 12.21
C LEU A 58 4.96 -6.14 12.17
N PHE A 59 3.75 -6.12 12.74
CA PHE A 59 2.96 -4.89 12.91
C PHE A 59 3.71 -3.87 13.75
N TYR A 60 4.18 -4.26 14.94
CA TYR A 60 4.89 -3.36 15.85
C TYR A 60 6.13 -2.75 15.21
N ASN A 61 6.97 -3.57 14.59
CA ASN A 61 8.21 -3.09 13.95
C ASN A 61 7.92 -2.19 12.75
N SER A 62 6.93 -2.54 11.92
CA SER A 62 6.57 -1.74 10.76
C SER A 62 6.04 -0.37 11.18
N CYS A 63 5.16 -0.32 12.18
CA CYS A 63 4.64 0.95 12.70
C CYS A 63 5.71 1.76 13.43
N SER A 64 6.56 1.12 14.23
CA SER A 64 7.68 1.78 14.91
C SER A 64 8.66 2.39 13.91
N TYR A 65 8.99 1.65 12.84
CA TYR A 65 9.80 2.16 11.75
C TYR A 65 9.12 3.33 11.01
N ALA A 66 7.84 3.18 10.65
CA ALA A 66 7.06 4.23 9.99
C ALA A 66 7.00 5.53 10.81
N ALA A 67 6.89 5.43 12.14
CA ALA A 67 6.86 6.58 13.05
C ALA A 67 8.12 7.45 12.97
N THR A 68 9.28 6.87 12.66
CA THR A 68 10.54 7.62 12.52
C THR A 68 10.47 8.66 11.39
N PHE A 69 9.67 8.41 10.35
CA PHE A 69 9.44 9.36 9.26
C PHE A 69 8.47 10.45 9.64
N ILE A 70 7.46 10.14 10.48
CA ILE A 70 6.51 11.15 10.96
C ILE A 70 7.23 12.20 11.78
N ALA A 71 8.04 11.76 12.75
CA ALA A 71 8.83 12.65 13.61
C ALA A 71 9.77 13.57 12.80
N ARG A 72 10.34 13.07 11.70
CA ARG A 72 11.20 13.85 10.79
C ARG A 72 10.41 14.88 9.96
N THR A 73 9.14 14.59 9.64
CA THR A 73 8.31 15.47 8.81
C THR A 73 7.57 16.55 9.57
N THR A 74 7.41 16.45 10.90
CA THR A 74 6.91 17.55 11.72
C THR A 74 7.95 18.69 11.69
N PRO A 75 7.64 19.86 11.11
CA PRO A 75 8.48 21.02 11.30
C PRO A 75 8.44 21.29 12.80
N ILE A 76 9.60 21.18 13.45
CA ILE A 76 9.82 21.90 14.71
C ILE A 76 9.32 23.33 14.42
N PRO A 77 8.41 23.91 15.21
CA PRO A 77 8.17 25.33 15.10
C PRO A 77 9.50 25.98 15.46
N GLN A 78 10.31 26.28 14.44
CA GLN A 78 11.32 27.29 14.59
C GLN A 78 10.53 28.49 15.06
N GLN A 79 10.82 28.93 16.28
CA GLN A 79 10.53 30.27 16.72
C GLN A 79 11.33 31.26 15.85
N ASN A 80 11.07 31.28 14.55
CA ASN A 80 11.40 32.42 13.71
C ASN A 80 10.23 33.37 13.81
N SER A 81 10.22 34.08 14.94
CA SER A 81 9.50 35.32 15.14
C SER A 81 10.09 36.41 14.25
N TYR A 82 9.96 36.24 12.93
CA TYR A 82 10.11 37.35 11.98
C TYR A 82 8.77 37.50 11.26
N MET A 83 7.80 38.00 12.02
CA MET A 83 6.62 38.62 11.45
C MET A 83 7.13 39.86 10.71
N PHE A 84 7.13 39.81 9.37
CA PHE A 84 7.39 41.00 8.58
C PHE A 84 6.24 42.00 8.84
N PRO A 85 6.55 43.25 9.20
CA PRO A 85 5.52 44.22 9.51
C PRO A 85 4.60 44.53 8.33
N SER A 86 3.32 44.71 8.61
CA SER A 86 2.21 44.82 7.64
C SER A 86 2.30 45.97 6.63
N TYR A 87 3.30 46.85 6.75
CA TYR A 87 3.55 47.96 5.83
C TYR A 87 4.34 47.56 4.56
N PHE A 88 4.85 46.33 4.48
CA PHE A 88 5.53 45.79 3.29
C PHE A 88 4.60 45.00 2.33
N LEU A 89 3.31 44.84 2.65
CA LEU A 89 2.36 44.14 1.79
C LEU A 89 1.66 45.13 0.83
N PRO A 90 1.59 44.84 -0.48
CA PRO A 90 0.77 45.62 -1.40
C PRO A 90 -0.70 45.52 -0.97
N SER A 91 -1.37 46.66 -0.83
CA SER A 91 -2.79 46.74 -0.48
C SER A 91 -3.64 46.09 -1.57
N GLY A 92 -4.02 44.82 -1.37
CA GLY A 92 -4.97 44.14 -2.27
C GLY A 92 -5.00 42.61 -2.26
N THR A 93 -4.09 41.90 -1.59
CA THR A 93 -4.14 40.42 -1.58
C THR A 93 -5.12 39.92 -0.52
N PRO A 94 -6.22 39.25 -0.88
CA PRO A 94 -7.06 38.59 0.10
C PRO A 94 -6.24 37.50 0.80
N ALA A 95 -6.35 37.45 2.12
CA ALA A 95 -5.83 36.37 2.93
C ALA A 95 -6.42 35.06 2.41
N THR A 96 -5.66 34.34 1.58
CA THR A 96 -6.00 32.99 1.18
C THR A 96 -5.79 32.13 2.40
N SER A 97 -6.86 31.97 3.17
CA SER A 97 -7.00 30.91 4.15
C SER A 97 -6.86 29.59 3.39
N TYR A 98 -5.66 29.01 3.44
CA TYR A 98 -5.45 27.59 3.14
C TYR A 98 -6.16 26.76 4.22
N GLY A 99 -7.49 26.81 4.23
CA GLY A 99 -8.30 25.74 4.80
C GLY A 99 -8.10 24.55 3.87
N GLY A 100 -7.06 23.76 4.16
CA GLY A 100 -6.70 22.58 3.38
C GLY A 100 -7.89 21.64 3.32
N GLN A 101 -8.60 21.66 2.20
CA GLN A 101 -9.60 20.65 1.88
C GLN A 101 -8.82 19.33 1.74
N THR A 102 -8.94 18.46 2.75
CA THR A 102 -8.27 17.16 2.77
C THR A 102 -8.86 16.30 1.65
N THR A 103 -8.15 16.21 0.52
CA THR A 103 -8.49 15.22 -0.51
C THR A 103 -8.51 13.81 0.10
N PRO A 104 -9.28 12.84 -0.43
CA PRO A 104 -9.39 11.49 0.14
C PRO A 104 -8.04 10.80 0.35
N LYS A 105 -7.07 11.03 -0.56
CA LYS A 105 -5.70 10.50 -0.42
C LYS A 105 -4.97 11.07 0.81
N ASN A 106 -5.27 12.32 1.16
CA ASN A 106 -4.73 12.97 2.35
C ASN A 106 -5.40 12.44 3.63
N SER A 107 -6.70 12.13 3.63
CA SER A 107 -7.39 11.61 4.83
C SER A 107 -6.89 10.23 5.25
N HIS A 108 -6.68 9.31 4.31
CA HIS A 108 -6.05 8.00 4.58
C HIS A 108 -4.63 8.16 5.15
N THR A 109 -3.85 9.08 4.58
CA THR A 109 -2.47 9.34 5.04
C THR A 109 -2.45 9.95 6.44
N THR A 110 -3.35 10.88 6.74
CA THR A 110 -3.47 11.48 8.07
C THR A 110 -3.95 10.46 9.10
N ALA A 111 -4.95 9.65 8.79
CA ALA A 111 -5.44 8.59 9.68
C ALA A 111 -4.35 7.56 10.00
N LEU A 112 -3.55 7.19 9.00
CA LEU A 112 -2.39 6.30 9.19
C LEU A 112 -1.39 6.90 10.19
N ARG A 113 -1.03 8.18 10.01
CA ARG A 113 0.00 8.86 10.79
C ARG A 113 -0.44 9.16 12.23
N GLU A 114 -1.65 9.67 12.40
CA GLU A 114 -2.13 10.18 13.69
C GLU A 114 -2.81 9.12 14.56
N ALA A 115 -3.36 8.06 13.96
CA ALA A 115 -4.15 7.06 14.69
C ALA A 115 -3.53 5.67 14.59
N VAL A 116 -3.40 5.12 13.38
CA VAL A 116 -2.98 3.72 13.20
C VAL A 116 -1.55 3.51 13.70
N ILE A 117 -0.59 4.32 13.25
CA ILE A 117 0.81 4.17 13.66
C ILE A 117 0.96 4.35 15.18
N GLU A 118 0.27 5.33 15.77
CA GLU A 118 0.29 5.56 17.22
C GLU A 118 -0.27 4.37 18.03
N ASN A 119 -1.35 3.74 17.55
CA ASN A 119 -1.96 2.57 18.20
C ASN A 119 -1.01 1.36 18.21
N TRP A 120 -0.52 0.97 17.02
CA TRP A 120 0.31 -0.23 16.85
C TRP A 120 1.78 -0.05 17.22
N LYS A 121 2.25 1.17 17.53
CA LYS A 121 3.56 1.39 18.19
C LYS A 121 3.44 1.66 19.68
N SER A 122 2.23 1.70 20.22
CA SER A 122 2.03 2.08 21.63
C SER A 122 2.79 1.16 22.57
N GLU A 123 3.20 1.69 23.73
CA GLU A 123 3.92 0.89 24.73
C GLU A 123 3.07 -0.31 25.21
N ASN A 124 1.74 -0.13 25.29
CA ASN A 124 0.82 -1.20 25.63
C ASN A 124 0.86 -2.34 24.61
N PHE A 125 0.89 -1.99 23.31
CA PHE A 125 1.01 -2.99 22.26
C PHE A 125 2.39 -3.66 22.27
N GLY A 126 3.46 -2.90 22.49
CA GLY A 126 4.81 -3.46 22.67
C GLY A 126 4.88 -4.49 23.80
N ARG A 127 4.31 -4.16 24.97
CA ARG A 127 4.23 -5.10 26.11
C ARG A 127 3.42 -6.36 25.77
N PHE A 128 2.36 -6.22 24.96
CA PHE A 128 1.59 -7.36 24.48
C PHE A 128 2.43 -8.26 23.55
N VAL A 129 3.19 -7.67 22.62
CA VAL A 129 4.10 -8.41 21.74
C VAL A 129 5.19 -9.14 22.56
N ASP A 130 5.73 -8.50 23.59
CA ASP A 130 6.72 -9.11 24.51
C ASP A 130 6.11 -10.26 25.31
N ALA A 131 4.84 -10.14 25.73
CA ALA A 131 4.13 -11.24 26.38
C ALA A 131 3.94 -12.43 25.43
N CYS A 132 3.56 -12.19 24.17
CA CYS A 132 3.48 -13.24 23.15
C CYS A 132 4.84 -13.93 22.95
N ARG A 133 5.93 -13.16 22.92
CA ARG A 133 7.29 -13.70 22.83
C ARG A 133 7.63 -14.60 24.03
N SER A 134 7.35 -14.14 25.25
CA SER A 134 7.63 -14.93 26.46
C SER A 134 6.92 -16.28 26.43
N ILE A 135 5.64 -16.30 25.99
CA ILE A 135 4.87 -17.54 25.86
C ILE A 135 5.49 -18.46 24.81
N VAL A 136 5.92 -17.93 23.66
CA VAL A 136 6.61 -18.72 22.63
C VAL A 136 7.92 -19.31 23.17
N ASP A 137 8.73 -18.52 23.87
CA ASP A 137 10.00 -18.96 24.45
C ASP A 137 9.77 -20.06 25.50
N GLU A 138 8.77 -19.90 26.37
CA GLU A 138 8.38 -20.91 27.36
C GLU A 138 7.91 -22.21 26.72
N LEU A 139 7.03 -22.13 25.71
CA LEU A 139 6.54 -23.30 24.97
C LEU A 139 7.68 -23.99 24.22
N ALA A 140 8.59 -23.22 23.62
CA ALA A 140 9.76 -23.78 22.94
C ALA A 140 10.63 -24.55 23.93
N MET A 141 10.91 -24.00 25.12
CA MET A 141 11.68 -24.69 26.16
C MET A 141 10.98 -25.96 26.66
N ALA A 142 9.65 -25.95 26.82
CA ALA A 142 8.89 -27.09 27.31
C ALA A 142 8.77 -28.22 26.27
N GLN A 143 8.50 -27.88 25.01
CA GLN A 143 8.17 -28.86 23.96
C GLN A 143 9.40 -29.42 23.23
N THR A 144 10.55 -28.72 23.25
CA THR A 144 11.76 -29.21 22.59
C THR A 144 12.49 -30.35 23.30
N THR A 145 11.95 -30.89 24.41
CA THR A 145 12.49 -32.09 25.08
C THR A 145 12.10 -33.35 24.30
N GLY A 146 12.78 -33.63 23.17
CA GLY A 146 12.53 -34.81 22.33
C GLY A 146 12.62 -34.52 20.84
N ASN A 147 11.49 -34.58 20.12
CA ASN A 147 11.39 -34.30 18.67
C ASN A 147 11.53 -32.80 18.32
N GLY A 148 12.19 -32.02 19.18
CA GLY A 148 12.25 -30.56 19.11
C GLY A 148 12.82 -30.04 17.80
N ARG A 149 13.69 -30.81 17.12
CA ARG A 149 14.21 -30.42 15.80
C ARG A 149 13.10 -30.32 14.74
N THR A 150 12.15 -31.25 14.73
CA THR A 150 11.05 -31.26 13.76
C THR A 150 10.08 -30.13 14.05
N GLU A 151 9.75 -29.90 15.32
CA GLU A 151 8.88 -28.82 15.76
C GLU A 151 9.49 -27.44 15.48
N LEU A 152 10.77 -27.26 15.78
CA LEU A 152 11.49 -26.02 15.46
C LEU A 152 11.53 -25.78 13.94
N THR A 153 11.69 -26.83 13.13
CA THR A 153 11.66 -26.71 11.66
C THR A 153 10.27 -26.27 11.16
N ALA A 154 9.19 -26.80 11.76
CA ALA A 154 7.82 -26.39 11.45
C ALA A 154 7.58 -24.93 11.85
N CYS A 155 8.02 -24.53 13.04
CA CYS A 155 7.95 -23.15 13.53
C CYS A 155 8.72 -22.18 12.63
N GLU A 156 9.94 -22.55 12.22
CA GLU A 156 10.76 -21.75 11.31
C GLU A 156 10.07 -21.57 9.95
N ARG A 157 9.43 -22.63 9.43
CA ARG A 157 8.69 -22.59 8.17
C ARG A 157 7.55 -21.58 8.23
N VAL A 158 6.70 -21.63 9.26
CA VAL A 158 5.56 -20.71 9.37
C VAL A 158 6.00 -19.27 9.65
N PHE A 159 7.08 -19.09 10.41
CA PHE A 159 7.67 -17.78 10.66
C PHE A 159 8.19 -17.14 9.36
N LYS A 160 8.94 -17.89 8.55
CA LYS A 160 9.41 -17.44 7.23
C LYS A 160 8.25 -17.13 6.28
N GLN A 161 7.21 -17.96 6.30
CA GLN A 161 6.01 -17.72 5.49
C GLN A 161 5.31 -16.41 5.89
N ALA A 162 5.18 -16.14 7.20
CA ALA A 162 4.61 -14.89 7.69
C ALA A 162 5.42 -13.67 7.22
N ILE A 163 6.76 -13.71 7.35
CA ILE A 163 7.64 -12.64 6.86
C ILE A 163 7.49 -12.45 5.34
N TRP A 164 7.51 -13.54 4.58
CA TRP A 164 7.39 -13.48 3.14
C TRP A 164 6.05 -12.84 2.71
N LEU A 165 4.94 -13.29 3.29
CA LEU A 165 3.61 -12.72 3.05
C LEU A 165 3.56 -11.23 3.44
N TRP A 166 4.18 -10.86 4.56
CA TRP A 166 4.25 -9.48 5.02
C TRP A 166 4.97 -8.57 4.02
N GLY A 167 6.08 -9.06 3.43
CA GLY A 167 6.80 -8.34 2.39
C GLY A 167 5.98 -8.07 1.13
N GLN A 168 4.91 -8.84 0.90
CA GLN A 168 4.01 -8.65 -0.25
C GLN A 168 2.81 -7.74 0.05
N ILE A 169 2.55 -7.39 1.31
CA ILE A 169 1.40 -6.55 1.69
C ILE A 169 1.55 -5.12 1.16
N PHE A 170 2.76 -4.59 1.21
CA PHE A 170 3.03 -3.21 0.80
C PHE A 170 3.37 -3.18 -0.70
N PRO A 171 2.73 -2.30 -1.49
CA PRO A 171 3.07 -2.14 -2.89
C PRO A 171 4.55 -1.73 -3.02
N GLU A 172 5.20 -2.18 -4.09
CA GLU A 172 6.56 -1.78 -4.40
C GLU A 172 6.64 -0.24 -4.47
N VAL A 173 7.64 0.34 -3.81
CA VAL A 173 7.85 1.79 -3.85
C VAL A 173 8.41 2.14 -5.22
N ILE A 174 7.51 2.41 -6.16
CA ILE A 174 7.84 2.99 -7.46
C ILE A 174 8.46 4.36 -7.21
N SER A 175 9.67 4.60 -7.71
CA SER A 175 10.28 5.94 -7.63
C SER A 175 9.41 6.95 -8.36
N MET A 176 9.44 8.23 -7.97
CA MET A 176 8.66 9.26 -8.70
C MET A 176 8.99 9.28 -10.19
N GLU A 177 10.24 9.02 -10.56
CA GLU A 177 10.68 8.88 -11.96
C GLU A 177 10.00 7.72 -12.69
N GLN A 178 9.85 6.56 -12.03
CA GLN A 178 9.13 5.42 -12.60
C GLN A 178 7.62 5.70 -12.70
N LEU A 179 7.05 6.43 -11.75
CA LEU A 179 5.63 6.82 -11.79
C LEU A 179 5.34 7.82 -12.92
N GLU A 180 6.22 8.79 -13.15
CA GLU A 180 6.14 9.73 -14.27
C GLU A 180 6.26 9.01 -15.62
N ASN A 181 7.17 8.04 -15.73
CA ASN A 181 7.32 7.23 -16.95
C ASN A 181 6.07 6.37 -17.25
N LEU A 182 5.44 5.79 -16.22
CA LEU A 182 4.19 5.04 -16.38
C LEU A 182 3.04 5.96 -16.83
N ASN A 183 2.93 7.16 -16.26
CA ASN A 183 1.87 8.11 -16.61
C ASN A 183 2.04 8.69 -18.03
N ASN A 184 3.28 8.97 -18.44
CA ASN A 184 3.58 9.44 -19.80
C ASN A 184 3.41 8.34 -20.86
N GLY A 185 3.66 7.07 -20.52
CA GLY A 185 3.39 5.94 -21.43
C GLY A 185 1.90 5.75 -21.74
N GLN A 186 1.02 6.17 -20.83
CA GLN A 186 -0.43 6.08 -20.98
C GLN A 186 -1.00 7.23 -21.84
N ASN A 187 -0.49 8.45 -21.65
CA ASN A 187 -0.86 9.61 -22.49
C ASN A 187 -0.49 9.44 -23.98
N ASN A 188 0.59 8.72 -24.29
CA ASN A 188 0.97 8.46 -25.68
C ASN A 188 0.02 7.48 -26.39
N ARG A 189 -0.59 6.52 -25.67
CA ARG A 189 -1.56 5.58 -26.26
C ARG A 189 -2.91 6.24 -26.55
N ASP A 190 -3.35 7.15 -25.68
CA ASP A 190 -4.60 7.90 -25.91
C ASP A 190 -4.47 8.96 -27.02
N THR A 191 -3.25 9.40 -27.31
CA THR A 191 -2.97 10.33 -28.42
C THR A 191 -2.98 9.63 -29.78
N GLU A 192 -2.50 8.39 -29.88
CA GLU A 192 -2.57 7.60 -31.13
C GLU A 192 -4.01 7.23 -31.51
N VAL A 193 -4.89 6.97 -30.54
CA VAL A 193 -6.30 6.63 -30.81
C VAL A 193 -7.09 7.87 -31.26
N ASN A 194 -6.80 9.06 -30.72
CA ASN A 194 -7.47 10.31 -31.12
C ASN A 194 -6.91 10.92 -32.43
N GLY A 195 -5.68 10.57 -32.83
CA GLY A 195 -5.08 11.02 -34.10
C GLY A 195 -5.69 10.35 -35.35
N ALA A 196 -6.34 9.20 -35.20
CA ALA A 196 -6.92 8.45 -36.31
C ALA A 196 -8.30 8.98 -36.78
N MET A 197 -8.95 9.87 -36.00
CA MET A 197 -10.34 10.27 -36.25
C MET A 197 -10.52 11.62 -36.98
N ASN A 198 -9.44 12.34 -37.32
CA ASN A 198 -9.53 13.67 -37.93
C ASN A 198 -8.84 13.79 -39.30
N ARG A 199 -8.96 12.76 -40.14
CA ARG A 199 -8.38 12.76 -41.50
C ARG A 199 -9.40 12.44 -42.59
N ASN A 200 -10.58 13.05 -42.55
CA ASN A 200 -11.52 13.01 -43.68
C ASN A 200 -12.12 14.39 -43.90
N GLY A 201 -11.53 15.14 -44.84
CA GLY A 201 -11.99 16.48 -45.18
C GLY A 201 -11.15 17.17 -46.26
N ALA A 202 -10.91 16.50 -47.39
CA ALA A 202 -10.51 17.19 -48.62
C ALA A 202 -11.00 16.39 -49.83
N ALA A 203 -11.78 17.07 -50.66
CA ALA A 203 -12.54 16.55 -51.78
C ALA A 203 -11.66 16.12 -52.96
N GLU A 204 -11.98 14.99 -53.59
CA GLU A 204 -11.62 14.74 -54.99
C GLU A 204 -12.83 14.23 -55.79
N LYS A 205 -12.88 14.75 -57.01
CA LYS A 205 -13.93 14.66 -58.03
C LYS A 205 -13.96 13.28 -58.72
N PRO A 206 -15.01 12.99 -59.53
CA PRO A 206 -15.40 11.62 -59.85
C PRO A 206 -14.70 11.04 -61.10
N VAL A 207 -14.61 9.71 -61.08
CA VAL A 207 -14.77 8.73 -62.17
C VAL A 207 -14.17 9.07 -63.54
N GLY A 208 -13.11 8.34 -63.90
CA GLY A 208 -12.73 8.04 -65.28
C GLY A 208 -12.49 6.53 -65.39
N VAL A 209 -13.41 5.84 -66.06
CA VAL A 209 -13.23 4.45 -66.53
C VAL A 209 -12.74 4.59 -67.96
N GLU A 210 -11.52 4.16 -68.24
CA GLU A 210 -11.08 3.86 -69.61
C GLU A 210 -10.37 2.50 -69.57
N ASP A 211 -11.10 1.52 -70.09
CA ASP A 211 -10.63 0.19 -70.46
C ASP A 211 -9.79 0.30 -71.74
N GLU A 212 -8.59 -0.27 -71.78
CA GLU A 212 -8.01 -0.78 -73.03
C GLU A 212 -7.29 -2.11 -72.77
N ASP A 213 -7.94 -3.17 -73.24
CA ASP A 213 -7.43 -4.53 -73.40
C ASP A 213 -6.46 -4.64 -74.59
N GLU A 214 -5.51 -5.56 -74.43
CA GLU A 214 -4.84 -6.40 -75.44
C GLU A 214 -4.00 -5.80 -76.59
N ALA A 215 -2.70 -6.15 -76.59
CA ALA A 215 -2.07 -6.82 -77.73
C ALA A 215 -0.78 -7.59 -77.33
N GLN A 216 -0.94 -8.92 -77.23
CA GLN A 216 -0.12 -10.00 -77.82
C GLN A 216 1.42 -10.06 -77.64
N ALA A 217 1.83 -11.15 -76.97
CA ALA A 217 2.69 -12.26 -77.43
C ALA A 217 4.12 -12.00 -77.96
N SER A 218 5.12 -12.61 -77.31
CA SER A 218 5.90 -13.78 -77.79
C SER A 218 7.21 -13.90 -76.99
N VAL A 219 7.51 -15.04 -76.34
CA VAL A 219 8.55 -16.04 -76.72
C VAL A 219 9.95 -15.39 -76.82
N ASP A 220 10.93 -15.70 -75.97
CA ASP A 220 11.52 -17.01 -75.61
C ASP A 220 11.93 -17.11 -74.13
#